data_AF-A0A958H681-F1
#
_entry.id   AF-A0A958H681-F1
#
_cell.length_a   1.000
_cell.length_b   1.000
_cell.length_c   1.000
_cell.angle_alpha   90.00
_cell.angle_beta   90.00
_cell.angle_gamma   90.00
#
_symmetry.space_group_name_H-M   'P 1'
#
loop_
_entity.id
_entity.type
_entity.pdbx_description
1 polymer ?
#
loop_
_entity_poly.entity_id
_entity_poly.type
_entity_poly.pdbx_seq_one_letter_code
_entity_poly.pdbx_strand_id
1 'polypeptide(L)'
;MDQSHPLATDANPLDVILGGLMRRYKERVPDVQAIVDAMVAEGIVPSGDAIENDHIAFRTMGVEHLGVASLEKIFLHCGYQRRDPFHFPGKKLAAWWYSPPQPVYPRIFISQLLVDDLSIEAANTIRSYTDEVTADPVDALDLDDGAAVDAFLHRPLWRTPTWADYSRLAAESEYAAWVIYNRYYLNHFTVSV
;
A
#
# COMPACT_ATOMS: atom_id res chain seq x y z
N MET A 1 -43.16 23.40 -1.58
CA MET A 1 -41.89 23.40 -0.82
C MET A 1 -41.18 22.12 -1.19
N ASP A 2 -40.39 22.23 -2.23
CA ASP A 2 -39.54 21.19 -2.77
C ASP A 2 -38.23 21.23 -1.95
N GLN A 3 -37.94 20.15 -1.23
CA GLN A 3 -36.62 19.92 -0.63
C GLN A 3 -36.03 18.69 -1.29
N SER A 4 -35.48 18.91 -2.48
CA SER A 4 -34.49 18.04 -3.09
C SER A 4 -33.22 18.08 -2.23
N HIS A 5 -33.11 17.11 -1.32
CA HIS A 5 -31.82 16.68 -0.80
C HIS A 5 -31.02 16.16 -2.01
N PRO A 6 -29.81 16.67 -2.30
CA PRO A 6 -28.94 15.99 -3.24
C PRO A 6 -28.59 14.64 -2.62
N LEU A 7 -28.98 13.55 -3.29
CA LEU A 7 -28.42 12.23 -3.03
C LEU A 7 -26.91 12.39 -3.05
N ALA A 8 -26.26 12.14 -1.90
CA ALA A 8 -24.84 11.85 -1.91
C ALA A 8 -24.67 10.71 -2.92
N THR A 9 -23.96 10.95 -4.02
CA THR A 9 -23.54 9.87 -4.89
C THR A 9 -22.73 8.93 -4.02
N ASP A 10 -23.24 7.74 -3.75
CA ASP A 10 -22.50 6.66 -3.08
C ASP A 10 -21.25 6.38 -3.92
N ALA A 11 -20.17 7.09 -3.61
CA ALA A 11 -18.92 6.94 -4.32
C ALA A 11 -18.44 5.51 -4.07
N ASN A 12 -18.12 4.78 -5.14
CA ASN A 12 -17.60 3.43 -5.04
C ASN A 12 -16.42 3.42 -4.04
N PRO A 13 -16.45 2.57 -2.99
CA PRO A 13 -15.40 2.55 -1.96
C PRO A 13 -14.00 2.43 -2.55
N LEU A 14 -13.85 1.68 -3.66
CA LEU A 14 -12.57 1.54 -4.36
C LEU A 14 -12.07 2.86 -4.94
N ASP A 15 -12.95 3.70 -5.50
CA ASP A 15 -12.57 5.01 -6.04
C ASP A 15 -12.05 5.92 -4.92
N VAL A 16 -12.71 5.89 -3.75
CA VAL A 16 -12.32 6.65 -2.56
C VAL A 16 -10.95 6.19 -2.05
N ILE A 17 -10.72 4.87 -1.96
CA ILE A 17 -9.46 4.28 -1.51
C ILE A 17 -8.32 4.67 -2.44
N LEU A 18 -8.47 4.44 -3.74
CA LEU A 18 -7.43 4.70 -4.74
C LEU A 18 -7.14 6.21 -4.85
N GLY A 19 -8.17 7.04 -4.82
CA GLY A 19 -8.03 8.50 -4.81
C GLY A 19 -7.30 9.00 -3.55
N GLY A 20 -7.59 8.40 -2.39
CA GLY A 20 -6.91 8.71 -1.12
C GLY A 20 -5.42 8.37 -1.14
N LEU A 21 -5.08 7.17 -1.60
CA LEU A 21 -3.69 6.73 -1.81
C LEU A 21 -2.92 7.68 -2.73
N MET A 22 -3.51 8.02 -3.89
CA MET A 22 -2.85 8.87 -4.87
C MET A 22 -2.63 10.30 -4.36
N ARG A 23 -3.65 10.89 -3.74
CA ARG A 23 -3.57 12.23 -3.16
C ARG A 23 -2.45 12.34 -2.13
N ARG A 24 -2.40 11.43 -1.16
CA ARG A 24 -1.39 11.46 -0.08
C ARG A 24 0.02 11.12 -0.57
N TYR A 25 0.15 10.30 -1.61
CA TYR A 25 1.45 10.06 -2.23
C TYR A 25 1.99 11.30 -2.93
N LYS A 26 1.15 12.00 -3.71
CA LYS A 26 1.53 13.28 -4.35
C LYS A 26 1.93 14.34 -3.32
N GLU A 27 1.26 14.41 -2.19
CA GLU A 27 1.62 15.32 -1.08
C GLU A 27 3.01 15.03 -0.48
N ARG A 28 3.47 13.77 -0.52
CA ARG A 28 4.75 13.33 0.07
C ARG A 28 5.90 13.28 -0.92
N VAL A 29 5.62 13.15 -2.22
CA VAL A 29 6.61 13.01 -3.28
C VAL A 29 6.45 14.18 -4.27
N PRO A 30 7.04 15.36 -3.97
CA PRO A 30 6.84 16.57 -4.77
C PRO A 30 7.31 16.41 -6.22
N ASP A 31 8.29 15.54 -6.46
CA ASP A 31 8.81 15.24 -7.80
C ASP A 31 7.74 14.66 -8.74
N VAL A 32 6.68 14.03 -8.21
CA VAL A 32 5.56 13.53 -9.03
C VAL A 32 4.93 14.68 -9.81
N GLN A 33 4.65 15.80 -9.15
CA GLN A 33 4.01 16.93 -9.82
C GLN A 33 4.93 17.54 -10.88
N ALA A 34 6.24 17.65 -10.57
CA ALA A 34 7.22 18.16 -11.52
C ALA A 34 7.30 17.31 -12.79
N ILE A 35 7.24 15.98 -12.67
CA ILE A 35 7.24 15.06 -13.81
C ILE A 35 5.93 15.19 -14.61
N VAL A 36 4.78 15.23 -13.94
CA VAL A 36 3.48 15.39 -14.59
C VAL A 36 3.42 16.68 -15.39
N ASP A 37 3.85 17.80 -14.81
CA ASP A 37 3.86 19.11 -15.45
C ASP A 37 4.77 19.11 -16.69
N ALA A 38 5.94 18.45 -16.61
CA ALA A 38 6.84 18.30 -17.75
C ALA A 38 6.22 17.45 -18.86
N MET A 39 5.54 16.34 -18.54
CA MET A 39 4.89 15.50 -19.55
C MET A 39 3.77 16.23 -20.29
N VAL A 40 3.01 17.08 -19.59
CA VAL A 40 1.98 17.94 -20.20
C VAL A 40 2.64 19.02 -21.07
N ALA A 41 3.68 19.68 -20.57
CA ALA A 41 4.39 20.73 -21.31
C ALA A 41 5.03 20.22 -22.62
N GLU A 42 5.58 19.01 -22.59
CA GLU A 42 6.15 18.33 -23.76
C GLU A 42 5.09 17.67 -24.68
N GLY A 43 3.79 17.77 -24.32
CA GLY A 43 2.70 17.21 -25.11
C GLY A 43 2.65 15.67 -25.14
N ILE A 44 3.34 15.00 -24.20
CA ILE A 44 3.31 13.54 -24.07
C ILE A 44 1.93 13.07 -23.62
N VAL A 45 1.28 13.84 -22.73
CA VAL A 45 -0.10 13.62 -22.30
C VAL A 45 -0.89 14.93 -22.41
N PRO A 46 -2.20 14.87 -22.69
CA PRO A 46 -3.04 16.06 -22.83
C PRO A 46 -3.31 16.76 -21.49
N SER A 47 -3.22 16.03 -20.38
CA SER A 47 -3.36 16.54 -19.01
C SER A 47 -2.80 15.53 -18.01
N GLY A 48 -2.60 15.94 -16.75
CA GLY A 48 -2.20 15.03 -15.68
C GLY A 48 -3.25 13.95 -15.36
N ASP A 49 -4.52 14.18 -15.69
CA ASP A 49 -5.60 13.22 -15.49
C ASP A 49 -5.61 12.12 -16.57
N ALA A 50 -4.94 12.34 -17.70
CA ALA A 50 -4.79 11.36 -18.76
C ALA A 50 -3.67 10.33 -18.48
N ILE A 51 -2.97 10.47 -17.34
CA ILE A 51 -1.93 9.55 -16.91
C ILE A 51 -2.60 8.32 -16.30
N GLU A 52 -2.58 7.22 -17.04
CA GLU A 52 -3.07 5.94 -16.55
C GLU A 52 -2.07 5.31 -15.56
N ASN A 53 -2.58 4.77 -14.45
CA ASN A 53 -1.75 4.07 -13.48
C ASN A 53 -1.69 2.59 -13.83
N ASP A 54 -0.49 2.09 -14.09
CA ASP A 54 -0.25 0.70 -14.43
C ASP A 54 -0.43 -0.21 -13.19
N HIS A 55 0.25 0.14 -12.09
CA HIS A 55 0.13 -0.58 -10.83
C HIS A 55 0.47 0.27 -9.59
N ILE A 56 0.03 -0.25 -8.45
CA ILE A 56 0.25 0.25 -7.10
C ILE A 56 0.96 -0.85 -6.31
N ALA A 57 2.03 -0.50 -5.59
CA ALA A 57 2.80 -1.48 -4.83
C ALA A 57 2.80 -1.24 -3.31
N PHE A 58 2.51 -2.29 -2.55
CA PHE A 58 2.62 -2.35 -1.10
C PHE A 58 3.73 -3.30 -0.65
N ARG A 59 4.33 -2.94 0.48
CA ARG A 59 5.26 -3.79 1.22
C ARG A 59 4.66 -4.10 2.58
N THR A 60 4.78 -5.35 3.00
CA THR A 60 4.20 -5.84 4.26
C THR A 60 5.24 -6.64 5.02
N MET A 61 4.96 -6.91 6.30
CA MET A 61 5.82 -7.75 7.14
C MET A 61 5.22 -9.15 7.19
N GLY A 62 5.94 -10.18 6.74
CA GLY A 62 5.45 -11.57 6.75
C GLY A 62 5.47 -12.17 8.15
N VAL A 63 4.68 -11.60 9.04
CA VAL A 63 4.38 -12.06 10.40
C VAL A 63 2.86 -12.17 10.54
N GLU A 64 2.41 -12.70 11.68
CA GLU A 64 1.00 -12.80 12.00
C GLU A 64 0.32 -11.42 11.90
N HIS A 65 -0.92 -11.39 11.39
CA HIS A 65 -1.76 -10.20 11.24
C HIS A 65 -1.26 -9.09 10.31
N LEU A 66 -0.02 -9.13 9.84
CA LEU A 66 0.60 -7.99 9.16
C LEU A 66 1.16 -8.29 7.77
N GLY A 67 1.08 -9.55 7.31
CA GLY A 67 1.51 -9.97 5.98
C GLY A 67 0.51 -9.68 4.86
N VAL A 68 0.77 -10.27 3.69
CA VAL A 68 -0.10 -10.15 2.51
C VAL A 68 -1.53 -10.58 2.82
N ALA A 69 -1.70 -11.64 3.60
CA ALA A 69 -3.02 -12.21 3.94
C ALA A 69 -3.94 -11.24 4.70
N SER A 70 -3.39 -10.28 5.46
CA SER A 70 -4.20 -9.23 6.10
C SER A 70 -4.58 -8.16 5.08
N LEU A 71 -3.57 -7.55 4.45
CA LEU A 71 -3.77 -6.41 3.56
C LEU A 71 -4.59 -6.76 2.31
N GLU A 72 -4.46 -7.98 1.78
CA GLU A 72 -5.17 -8.39 0.56
C GLU A 72 -6.69 -8.43 0.74
N LYS A 73 -7.19 -8.61 1.97
CA LYS A 73 -8.63 -8.64 2.26
C LYS A 73 -9.35 -7.39 1.75
N ILE A 74 -8.71 -6.22 1.87
CA ILE A 74 -9.24 -4.94 1.36
C ILE A 74 -9.50 -5.02 -0.14
N PHE A 75 -8.50 -5.45 -0.92
CA PHE A 75 -8.58 -5.46 -2.36
C PHE A 75 -9.46 -6.59 -2.88
N LEU A 76 -9.41 -7.76 -2.25
CA LEU A 76 -10.30 -8.88 -2.57
C LEU A 76 -11.77 -8.50 -2.36
N HIS A 77 -12.09 -7.77 -1.27
CA HIS A 77 -13.44 -7.22 -1.03
C HIS A 77 -13.87 -6.27 -2.15
N CYS A 78 -12.95 -5.42 -2.63
CA CYS A 78 -13.19 -4.51 -3.76
C CYS A 78 -13.24 -5.23 -5.14
N GLY A 79 -13.24 -6.56 -5.19
CA GLY A 79 -13.38 -7.34 -6.42
C GLY A 79 -12.08 -7.60 -7.18
N TYR A 80 -10.91 -7.27 -6.61
CA TYR A 80 -9.64 -7.72 -7.18
C TYR A 80 -9.49 -9.24 -7.07
N GLN A 81 -8.75 -9.83 -8.02
CA GLN A 81 -8.46 -11.26 -8.01
C GLN A 81 -6.97 -11.49 -7.85
N ARG A 82 -6.58 -12.26 -6.83
CA ARG A 82 -5.19 -12.69 -6.61
C ARG A 82 -4.71 -13.56 -7.76
N ARG A 83 -3.45 -13.36 -8.15
CA ARG A 83 -2.79 -14.05 -9.26
C ARG A 83 -1.53 -14.75 -8.79
N ASP A 84 -0.69 -15.17 -9.73
CA ASP A 84 0.47 -16.03 -9.44
C ASP A 84 1.46 -15.41 -8.44
N PRO A 85 2.09 -16.25 -7.59
CA PRO A 85 3.13 -15.80 -6.67
C PRO A 85 4.45 -15.50 -7.38
N PHE A 86 5.18 -14.53 -6.85
CA PHE A 86 6.59 -14.29 -7.11
C PHE A 86 7.41 -14.58 -5.86
N HIS A 87 8.58 -15.20 -6.04
CA HIS A 87 9.54 -15.45 -4.97
C HIS A 87 10.86 -14.75 -5.30
N PHE A 88 11.42 -14.06 -4.33
CA PHE A 88 12.72 -13.39 -4.45
C PHE A 88 13.65 -13.90 -3.36
N PRO A 89 14.26 -15.10 -3.52
CA PRO A 89 15.05 -15.73 -2.46
C PRO A 89 16.20 -14.86 -1.96
N GLY A 90 16.91 -14.19 -2.87
CA GLY A 90 18.02 -13.29 -2.50
C GLY A 90 17.59 -12.08 -1.67
N LYS A 91 16.32 -11.66 -1.75
CA LYS A 91 15.75 -10.58 -0.93
C LYS A 91 14.88 -11.10 0.21
N LYS A 92 14.71 -12.43 0.34
CA LYS A 92 13.82 -13.09 1.30
C LYS A 92 12.38 -12.56 1.22
N LEU A 93 11.85 -12.41 0.00
CA LEU A 93 10.49 -11.89 -0.23
C LEU A 93 9.60 -12.91 -0.95
N ALA A 94 8.32 -12.86 -0.63
CA ALA A 94 7.25 -13.41 -1.46
C ALA A 94 6.30 -12.27 -1.85
N ALA A 95 5.70 -12.36 -3.04
CA ALA A 95 4.77 -11.34 -3.51
C ALA A 95 3.68 -11.92 -4.39
N TRP A 96 2.58 -11.18 -4.52
CA TRP A 96 1.46 -11.49 -5.39
C TRP A 96 1.02 -10.22 -6.10
N TRP A 97 0.51 -10.39 -7.31
CA TRP A 97 -0.21 -9.34 -8.00
C TRP A 97 -1.70 -9.66 -8.03
N TYR A 98 -2.51 -8.62 -8.16
CA TYR A 98 -3.96 -8.69 -8.16
C TYR A 98 -4.50 -7.98 -9.38
N SER A 99 -5.30 -8.68 -10.18
CA SER A 99 -5.93 -8.09 -11.36
C SER A 99 -7.15 -7.27 -10.95
N PRO A 100 -7.34 -6.08 -11.54
CA PRO A 100 -8.44 -5.20 -11.19
C PRO A 100 -9.81 -5.75 -11.61
N PRO A 101 -10.91 -5.31 -10.97
CA PRO A 101 -12.26 -5.65 -11.38
C PRO A 101 -12.67 -4.99 -12.70
N GLN A 102 -12.03 -3.88 -13.08
CA GLN A 102 -12.26 -3.17 -14.35
C GLN A 102 -10.95 -2.61 -14.91
N PRO A 103 -10.78 -2.47 -16.24
CA PRO A 103 -9.52 -2.03 -16.86
C PRO A 103 -9.05 -0.63 -16.44
N VAL A 104 -9.96 0.23 -15.99
CA VAL A 104 -9.64 1.59 -15.53
C VAL A 104 -8.84 1.60 -14.22
N TYR A 105 -8.91 0.51 -13.44
CA TYR A 105 -8.21 0.43 -12.17
C TYR A 105 -6.81 -0.15 -12.33
N PRO A 106 -5.82 0.34 -11.56
CA PRO A 106 -4.46 -0.18 -11.62
C PRO A 106 -4.40 -1.60 -11.07
N ARG A 107 -3.39 -2.36 -11.48
CA ARG A 107 -3.03 -3.61 -10.81
C ARG A 107 -2.52 -3.31 -9.39
N ILE A 108 -2.73 -4.22 -8.45
CA ILE A 108 -2.13 -4.12 -7.12
C ILE A 108 -1.01 -5.15 -7.02
N PHE A 109 0.13 -4.77 -6.45
CA PHE A 109 1.24 -5.66 -6.13
C PHE A 109 1.50 -5.61 -4.62
N ILE A 110 1.38 -6.74 -3.93
CA ILE A 110 1.64 -6.82 -2.49
C ILE A 110 2.77 -7.79 -2.26
N SER A 111 3.82 -7.32 -1.61
CA SER A 111 4.97 -8.14 -1.20
C SER A 111 5.02 -8.26 0.32
N GLN A 112 5.62 -9.34 0.82
CA GLN A 112 5.96 -9.53 2.22
C GLN A 112 7.40 -9.98 2.40
N LEU A 113 8.02 -9.50 3.47
CA LEU A 113 9.30 -10.01 3.97
C LEU A 113 9.10 -11.35 4.68
N LEU A 114 9.89 -12.36 4.32
CA LEU A 114 9.96 -13.63 5.03
C LEU A 114 10.83 -13.43 6.28
N VAL A 115 10.21 -13.02 7.38
CA VAL A 115 10.93 -12.61 8.62
C VAL A 115 11.72 -13.75 9.22
N ASP A 116 11.20 -14.98 9.14
CA ASP A 116 11.86 -16.17 9.68
C ASP A 116 13.11 -16.58 8.88
N ASP A 117 13.31 -16.03 7.68
CA ASP A 117 14.53 -16.23 6.89
C ASP A 117 15.64 -15.22 7.26
N LEU A 118 15.36 -14.24 8.13
CA LEU A 118 16.35 -13.28 8.63
C LEU A 118 17.19 -13.85 9.77
N SER A 119 18.19 -13.09 10.21
CA SER A 119 18.86 -13.39 11.47
C SER A 119 17.87 -13.37 12.64
N ILE A 120 18.16 -14.16 13.67
CA ILE A 120 17.35 -14.20 14.90
C ILE A 120 17.25 -12.79 15.53
N GLU A 121 18.34 -12.01 15.48
CA GLU A 121 18.34 -10.64 15.99
C GLU A 121 17.37 -9.74 15.21
N ALA A 122 17.40 -9.78 13.88
CA ALA A 122 16.50 -9.00 13.04
C ALA A 122 15.04 -9.43 13.23
N ALA A 123 14.78 -10.74 13.25
CA ALA A 123 13.44 -11.28 13.48
C ALA A 123 12.89 -10.85 14.85
N ASN A 124 13.68 -10.94 15.92
CA ASN A 124 13.29 -10.48 17.26
C ASN A 124 13.06 -8.96 17.30
N THR A 125 13.90 -8.19 16.62
CA THR A 125 13.74 -6.73 16.52
C THR A 125 12.42 -6.41 15.85
N ILE A 126 12.11 -7.02 14.69
CA ILE A 126 10.84 -6.83 13.97
C ILE A 126 9.65 -7.19 14.88
N ARG A 127 9.70 -8.37 15.52
CA ARG A 127 8.64 -8.87 16.40
C ARG A 127 8.38 -7.95 17.59
N SER A 128 9.42 -7.30 18.13
CA SER A 128 9.27 -6.31 19.20
C SER A 128 8.40 -5.09 18.85
N TYR A 129 8.15 -4.85 17.56
CA TYR A 129 7.23 -3.82 17.07
C TYR A 129 5.92 -4.43 16.58
N THR A 130 5.99 -5.51 15.80
CA THR A 130 4.80 -6.08 15.15
C THR A 130 3.88 -6.80 16.12
N ASP A 131 4.41 -7.36 17.21
CA ASP A 131 3.60 -8.07 18.21
C ASP A 131 2.77 -7.11 19.08
N GLU A 132 2.92 -5.79 18.92
CA GLU A 132 1.97 -4.79 19.43
C GLU A 132 0.58 -4.93 18.77
N VAL A 133 0.53 -5.53 17.58
CA VAL A 133 -0.70 -5.81 16.82
C VAL A 133 -1.17 -7.23 17.16
N THR A 134 -2.07 -7.34 18.13
CA THR A 134 -2.52 -8.62 18.69
C THR A 134 -3.71 -9.27 17.96
N ALA A 135 -4.18 -8.65 16.88
CA ALA A 135 -5.27 -9.14 16.04
C ALA A 135 -5.12 -8.53 14.64
N ASP A 136 -5.71 -9.17 13.62
CA ASP A 136 -5.68 -8.64 12.27
C ASP A 136 -6.42 -7.30 12.20
N PRO A 137 -5.73 -6.20 11.88
CA PRO A 137 -6.32 -4.88 11.96
C PRO A 137 -7.35 -4.63 10.84
N VAL A 138 -7.33 -5.42 9.76
CA VAL A 138 -8.30 -5.32 8.67
C VAL A 138 -9.63 -5.98 9.06
N ASP A 139 -9.64 -6.96 9.96
CA ASP A 139 -10.87 -7.63 10.41
C ASP A 139 -11.80 -6.70 11.21
N ALA A 140 -11.27 -5.60 11.75
CA ALA A 140 -12.04 -4.59 12.48
C ALA A 140 -12.55 -3.44 11.59
N LEU A 141 -12.25 -3.48 10.29
CA LEU A 141 -12.53 -2.40 9.35
C LEU A 141 -13.85 -2.66 8.62
N ASP A 142 -14.67 -1.61 8.46
CA ASP A 142 -15.76 -1.64 7.50
C ASP A 142 -15.17 -1.41 6.10
N LEU A 143 -15.12 -2.48 5.29
CA LEU A 143 -14.51 -2.43 3.96
C LEU A 143 -15.39 -1.73 2.91
N ASP A 144 -16.67 -1.48 3.23
CA ASP A 144 -17.56 -0.68 2.40
C ASP A 144 -17.42 0.83 2.70
N ASP A 145 -16.76 1.22 3.79
CA ASP A 145 -16.40 2.61 4.07
C ASP A 145 -15.00 2.93 3.49
N GLY A 146 -14.99 3.38 2.24
CA GLY A 146 -13.74 3.74 1.54
C GLY A 146 -12.92 4.82 2.25
N ALA A 147 -13.54 5.72 3.02
CA ALA A 147 -12.83 6.75 3.77
C ALA A 147 -12.17 6.17 5.03
N ALA A 148 -12.84 5.26 5.73
CA ALA A 148 -12.24 4.49 6.82
C ALA A 148 -11.05 3.66 6.34
N VAL A 149 -11.17 3.04 5.16
CA VAL A 149 -10.07 2.30 4.54
C VAL A 149 -8.91 3.21 4.13
N ASP A 150 -9.14 4.37 3.50
CA ASP A 150 -8.07 5.35 3.24
C ASP A 150 -7.36 5.75 4.54
N ALA A 151 -8.13 6.11 5.58
CA ALA A 151 -7.56 6.50 6.87
C ALA A 151 -6.73 5.37 7.48
N PHE A 152 -7.20 4.13 7.38
CA PHE A 152 -6.50 2.94 7.86
C PHE A 152 -5.15 2.72 7.16
N LEU A 153 -5.10 2.80 5.83
CA LEU A 153 -3.88 2.60 5.03
C LEU A 153 -2.78 3.63 5.34
N HIS A 154 -3.13 4.73 6.00
CA HIS A 154 -2.22 5.79 6.43
C HIS A 154 -2.04 5.87 7.95
N ARG A 155 -2.61 4.92 8.71
CA ARG A 155 -2.48 4.86 10.17
C ARG A 155 -1.24 4.05 10.55
N PRO A 156 -0.41 4.52 11.50
CA PRO A 156 0.66 3.70 12.02
C PRO A 156 0.10 2.51 12.81
N LEU A 157 0.60 1.30 12.56
CA LEU A 157 0.16 0.07 13.22
C LEU A 157 0.97 -0.31 14.46
N TRP A 158 2.19 0.21 14.57
CA TRP A 158 3.10 0.02 15.70
C TRP A 158 3.89 1.29 15.96
N ARG A 159 4.54 1.39 17.12
CA ARG A 159 5.39 2.54 17.50
C ARG A 159 6.49 2.82 16.48
N THR A 160 6.97 4.05 16.42
CA THR A 160 8.07 4.40 15.50
C THR A 160 9.37 3.72 15.93
N PRO A 161 10.13 3.10 14.99
CA PRO A 161 11.36 2.42 15.33
C PRO A 161 12.43 3.40 15.82
N THR A 162 13.30 2.93 16.72
CA THR A 162 14.49 3.69 17.08
C THR A 162 15.45 3.77 15.90
N TRP A 163 16.29 4.81 15.86
CA TRP A 163 17.35 4.90 14.84
C TRP A 163 18.28 3.68 14.86
N ALA A 164 18.64 3.19 16.06
CA ALA A 164 19.50 2.04 16.21
C ALA A 164 18.88 0.76 15.61
N ASP A 165 17.59 0.52 15.84
CA ASP A 165 16.89 -0.63 15.25
C ASP A 165 16.75 -0.50 13.75
N TYR A 166 16.40 0.70 13.27
CA TYR A 166 16.33 1.00 11.85
C TYR A 166 17.67 0.73 11.15
N SER A 167 18.78 1.27 11.67
CA SER A 167 20.11 1.08 11.09
C SER A 167 20.56 -0.37 11.10
N ARG A 168 20.27 -1.12 12.16
CA ARG A 168 20.56 -2.56 12.23
C ARG A 168 19.79 -3.34 11.19
N LEU A 169 18.48 -3.10 11.07
CA LEU A 169 17.66 -3.72 10.05
C LEU A 169 18.13 -3.34 8.64
N ALA A 170 18.52 -2.09 8.42
CA ALA A 170 19.00 -1.61 7.12
C ALA A 170 20.31 -2.29 6.68
N ALA A 171 21.18 -2.66 7.64
CA ALA A 171 22.42 -3.37 7.36
C ALA A 171 22.18 -4.81 6.86
N GLU A 172 21.06 -5.44 7.23
CA GLU A 172 20.69 -6.78 6.77
C GLU A 172 19.70 -6.76 5.60
N SER A 173 18.69 -5.90 5.65
CA SER A 173 17.61 -5.82 4.68
C SER A 173 17.03 -4.40 4.60
N GLU A 174 17.31 -3.71 3.50
CA GLU A 174 16.68 -2.43 3.17
C GLU A 174 15.14 -2.54 3.12
N TYR A 175 14.62 -3.70 2.73
CA TYR A 175 13.18 -3.95 2.76
C TYR A 175 12.65 -3.93 4.19
N ALA A 176 13.33 -4.61 5.12
CA ALA A 176 12.95 -4.63 6.53
C ALA A 176 12.97 -3.21 7.13
N ALA A 177 14.05 -2.46 6.90
CA ALA A 177 14.18 -1.08 7.35
C ALA A 177 13.09 -0.17 6.78
N TRP A 178 12.75 -0.34 5.50
CA TRP A 178 11.69 0.43 4.89
C TRP A 178 10.33 0.10 5.51
N VAL A 179 9.98 -1.18 5.66
CA VAL A 179 8.67 -1.59 6.19
C VAL A 179 8.55 -1.27 7.68
N ILE A 180 9.60 -1.45 8.49
CA ILE A 180 9.50 -1.16 9.94
C ILE A 180 9.18 0.33 10.20
N TYR A 181 9.65 1.22 9.33
CA TYR A 181 9.37 2.65 9.39
C TYR A 181 8.03 3.02 8.72
N ASN A 182 7.77 2.50 7.51
CA ASN A 182 6.63 2.87 6.67
C ASN A 182 5.39 1.98 6.83
N ARG A 183 5.44 0.86 7.53
CA ARG A 183 4.28 -0.02 7.79
C ARG A 183 3.52 -0.34 6.48
N TYR A 184 2.22 -0.03 6.42
CA TYR A 184 1.37 -0.17 5.22
C TYR A 184 1.30 1.05 4.31
N TYR A 185 2.11 2.08 4.56
CA TYR A 185 2.19 3.20 3.63
C TYR A 185 2.55 2.70 2.24
N LEU A 186 1.98 3.37 1.24
CA LEU A 186 2.21 3.03 -0.14
C LEU A 186 3.70 3.13 -0.51
N ASN A 187 4.21 2.16 -1.27
CA ASN A 187 5.60 2.17 -1.71
C ASN A 187 5.81 3.04 -2.95
N HIS A 188 5.08 2.76 -4.04
CA HIS A 188 5.15 3.53 -5.27
C HIS A 188 3.89 3.38 -6.13
N PHE A 189 3.76 4.31 -7.07
CA PHE A 189 2.90 4.23 -8.24
C PHE A 189 3.76 4.07 -9.50
N THR A 190 3.22 3.42 -10.52
CA THR A 190 3.81 3.38 -11.86
C THR A 190 2.82 3.90 -12.89
N VAL A 191 3.28 4.83 -13.71
CA VAL A 191 2.55 5.37 -14.85
C VAL A 191 2.66 4.40 -16.02
N SER A 192 1.55 4.15 -16.71
CA SER A 192 1.55 3.48 -18.01
C SER A 192 2.04 4.44 -19.08
N VAL A 193 3.03 4.02 -19.87
CA VAL A 193 3.61 4.77 -21.00
C VAL A 193 3.16 4.19 -22.33
#